data_AF-A0A3A6PR79-F1
#
_entry.id   AF-A0A3A6PR79-F1
#
_cell.length_a   1.000
_cell.length_b   1.000
_cell.length_c   1.000
_cell.angle_alpha   90.00
_cell.angle_beta   90.00
_cell.angle_gamma   90.00
#
_symmetry.space_group_name_H-M   'P 1'
#
loop_
_entity.id
_entity.type
_entity.pdbx_description
1 polymer ?
#
loop_
_entity_poly.entity_id
_entity_poly.type
_entity_poly.pdbx_seq_one_letter_code
_entity_poly.pdbx_strand_id
1 'polypeptide(L)'
;MPTQNGIEFLRNVREEYPNLPFILYTLKGTEEVASEAISAGVTDYLQKEADPSHHTLLAKRIQNFVSQYRAQKELARNEDLLAFTEQLAKTGGWNFDIETGETRWTDGTYAIYGLEPDAELTKQEAIEFYHPDDRSEIRRLVQRCIETGESYEATLRLIDTDDQLRWVRTNGEAIRENGDIVAIRGAIRDITELKKSEEHIKTAQKPTD
;
A
#
# COMPACT_ATOMS: atom_id res chain seq x y z
N MET A 1 44.33 18.09 7.14
CA MET A 1 43.64 17.09 6.29
C MET A 1 42.32 16.77 6.97
N PRO A 2 41.17 16.69 6.28
CA PRO A 2 39.99 16.08 6.89
C PRO A 2 40.39 14.67 7.33
N THR A 3 40.01 14.26 8.53
CA THR A 3 40.45 13.00 9.15
C THR A 3 39.83 11.75 8.51
N GLN A 4 38.88 11.91 7.59
CA GLN A 4 38.20 10.81 6.92
C GLN A 4 38.27 10.93 5.39
N ASN A 5 38.42 9.78 4.73
CA ASN A 5 38.31 9.69 3.27
C ASN A 5 36.82 9.57 2.83
N GLY A 6 36.54 9.76 1.54
CA GLY A 6 35.16 9.78 1.03
C GLY A 6 34.39 8.46 1.22
N ILE A 7 35.08 7.33 1.28
CA ILE A 7 34.47 6.00 1.50
C ILE A 7 34.15 5.80 2.98
N GLU A 8 35.04 6.21 3.88
CA GLU A 8 34.77 6.22 5.32
C GLU A 8 33.57 7.12 5.65
N PHE A 9 33.48 8.28 5.00
CA PHE A 9 32.31 9.15 5.14
C PHE A 9 31.03 8.48 4.62
N LEU A 10 31.08 7.79 3.47
CA LEU A 10 29.95 7.00 2.96
C LEU A 10 29.52 5.91 3.94
N ARG A 11 30.46 5.17 4.54
CA ARG A 11 30.14 4.13 5.53
C ARG A 11 29.39 4.72 6.73
N ASN A 12 29.87 5.84 7.27
CA ASN A 12 29.18 6.53 8.36
C ASN A 12 27.78 7.02 7.95
N VAL A 13 27.62 7.56 6.74
CA VAL A 13 26.31 7.98 6.24
C VAL A 13 25.36 6.78 6.11
N ARG A 14 25.85 5.60 5.73
CA ARG A 14 25.03 4.39 5.61
C ARG A 14 24.54 3.83 6.94
N GLU A 15 25.26 4.09 8.04
CA GLU A 15 24.81 3.70 9.39
C GLU A 15 23.54 4.45 9.81
N GLU A 16 23.43 5.73 9.50
CA GLU A 16 22.27 6.57 9.88
C GLU A 16 21.23 6.70 8.75
N TYR A 17 21.69 6.68 7.49
CA TYR A 17 20.89 6.90 6.28
C TYR A 17 21.15 5.81 5.24
N PRO A 18 20.64 4.58 5.45
CA PRO A 18 20.94 3.43 4.59
C PRO A 18 20.52 3.65 3.12
N ASN A 19 19.42 4.39 2.90
CA ASN A 19 18.83 4.59 1.57
C ASN A 19 19.08 5.97 0.96
N LEU A 20 19.84 6.86 1.61
CA LEU A 20 20.09 8.20 1.07
C LEU A 20 20.97 8.11 -0.19
N PRO A 21 20.59 8.71 -1.33
CA PRO A 21 21.44 8.69 -2.51
C PRO A 21 22.78 9.34 -2.24
N PHE A 22 23.86 8.63 -2.59
CA PHE A 22 25.22 9.07 -2.36
C PHE A 22 26.04 8.91 -3.63
N ILE A 23 26.58 10.01 -4.15
CA ILE A 23 27.46 10.00 -5.33
C ILE A 23 28.89 10.31 -4.89
N LEU A 24 29.82 9.42 -5.20
CA LEU A 24 31.25 9.73 -5.06
C LEU A 24 31.75 10.37 -6.34
N TYR A 25 32.23 11.61 -6.24
CA TYR A 25 32.79 12.36 -7.36
C TYR A 25 34.27 12.66 -7.12
N THR A 26 35.16 11.93 -7.81
CA THR A 26 36.60 11.88 -7.46
C THR A 26 37.50 12.32 -8.63
N LEU A 27 38.61 13.01 -8.34
CA LEU A 27 39.58 13.47 -9.37
C LEU A 27 40.40 12.32 -9.99
N LYS A 28 40.69 11.29 -9.20
CA LYS A 28 41.36 10.05 -9.60
C LYS A 28 40.80 8.94 -8.74
N GLY A 29 40.44 7.82 -9.35
CA GLY A 29 40.25 6.57 -8.63
C GLY A 29 40.76 5.41 -9.45
N THR A 30 41.41 4.48 -8.76
CA THR A 30 41.71 3.17 -9.32
C THR A 30 40.44 2.32 -9.32
N GLU A 31 40.48 1.21 -10.05
CA GLU A 31 39.41 0.22 -10.02
C GLU A 31 39.17 -0.30 -8.59
N GLU A 32 40.21 -0.37 -7.75
CA GLU A 32 40.07 -0.75 -6.34
C GLU A 32 39.20 0.24 -5.55
N VAL A 33 39.37 1.54 -5.76
CA VAL A 33 38.57 2.58 -5.09
C VAL A 33 37.11 2.53 -5.54
N ALA A 34 36.86 2.30 -6.83
CA ALA A 34 35.50 2.15 -7.35
C ALA A 34 34.84 0.87 -6.79
N SER A 35 35.59 -0.23 -6.71
CA SER A 35 35.11 -1.48 -6.13
C SER A 35 34.77 -1.31 -4.64
N GLU A 36 35.65 -0.67 -3.86
CA GLU A 36 35.43 -0.41 -2.45
C GLU A 36 34.21 0.50 -2.22
N ALA A 37 34.02 1.52 -3.06
CA ALA A 37 32.84 2.38 -3.03
C ALA A 37 31.53 1.62 -3.27
N ILE A 38 31.51 0.70 -4.24
CA ILE A 38 30.34 -0.16 -4.50
C ILE A 38 30.06 -1.06 -3.31
N SER A 39 31.09 -1.71 -2.75
CA SER A 39 30.95 -2.53 -1.54
C SER A 39 30.47 -1.74 -0.32
N ALA A 40 30.79 -0.45 -0.25
CA ALA A 40 30.29 0.45 0.79
C ALA A 40 28.87 0.99 0.53
N GLY A 41 28.21 0.60 -0.57
CA GLY A 41 26.84 0.98 -0.87
C GLY A 41 26.69 2.37 -1.51
N VAL A 42 27.69 2.81 -2.28
CA VAL A 42 27.55 4.04 -3.08
C VAL A 42 26.40 3.90 -4.08
N THR A 43 25.64 4.97 -4.30
CA THR A 43 24.57 4.97 -5.31
C THR A 43 25.14 5.13 -6.72
N ASP A 44 26.16 5.98 -6.86
CA ASP A 44 26.87 6.16 -8.13
C ASP A 44 28.31 6.64 -7.88
N TYR A 45 29.20 6.29 -8.79
CA TYR A 45 30.60 6.68 -8.75
C TYR A 45 30.97 7.37 -10.07
N LEU A 46 31.45 8.61 -9.97
CA LEU A 46 31.80 9.42 -11.13
C LEU A 46 33.23 9.94 -11.00
N GLN A 47 34.03 9.72 -12.05
CA GLN A 47 35.34 10.33 -12.16
C GLN A 47 35.20 11.76 -12.70
N LYS A 48 35.92 12.68 -12.06
CA LYS A 48 35.98 14.08 -12.45
C LYS A 48 36.99 14.24 -13.58
N GLU A 49 36.47 14.54 -14.76
CA GLU A 49 37.27 14.94 -15.92
C GLU A 49 37.30 16.47 -16.08
N ALA A 50 38.27 17.00 -16.82
CA ALA A 50 38.45 18.44 -17.02
C ALA A 50 37.43 19.06 -18.02
N ASP A 51 36.65 18.23 -18.72
CA ASP A 51 35.65 18.68 -19.69
C ASP A 51 34.38 19.23 -19.01
N PRO A 52 33.94 20.47 -19.32
CA PRO A 52 32.68 21.04 -18.86
C PRO A 52 31.43 20.16 -19.06
N SER A 53 31.44 19.26 -20.05
CA SER A 53 30.34 18.32 -20.30
C SER A 53 30.09 17.36 -19.13
N HIS A 54 31.11 17.06 -18.33
CA HIS A 54 31.01 16.14 -17.17
C HIS A 54 30.27 16.74 -15.97
N HIS A 55 30.28 18.07 -15.81
CA HIS A 55 29.44 18.72 -14.81
C HIS A 55 27.96 18.61 -15.16
N THR A 56 27.62 18.58 -16.45
CA THR A 56 26.25 18.34 -16.91
C THR A 56 25.80 16.92 -16.58
N LEU A 57 26.69 15.93 -16.72
CA LEU A 57 26.40 14.55 -16.34
C LEU A 57 26.15 14.41 -14.83
N LEU A 58 27.03 14.97 -13.99
CA LEU A 58 26.85 14.98 -12.53
C LEU A 58 25.52 15.66 -12.14
N ALA A 59 25.21 16.82 -12.72
CA ALA A 59 23.96 17.52 -12.46
C ALA A 59 22.73 16.66 -12.81
N LYS A 60 22.74 15.99 -13.96
CA LYS A 60 21.66 15.05 -14.37
C LYS A 60 21.53 13.88 -13.41
N ARG A 61 22.65 13.28 -12.97
CA ARG A 61 22.64 12.17 -12.00
C ARG A 61 22.06 12.59 -10.66
N ILE A 62 22.49 13.74 -10.13
CA ILE A 62 21.94 14.31 -8.89
C ILE A 62 20.44 14.54 -9.04
N GLN A 63 20.00 15.19 -10.12
CA GLN A 63 18.58 15.45 -10.37
C GLN A 63 17.75 14.15 -10.40
N ASN A 64 18.21 13.14 -11.13
CA ASN A 64 17.53 11.85 -11.22
C ASN A 64 17.41 11.18 -9.85
N PHE A 65 18.52 11.03 -9.11
CA PHE A 65 18.49 10.34 -7.82
C PHE A 65 17.72 11.10 -6.74
N VAL A 66 17.82 12.44 -6.72
CA VAL A 66 17.02 13.27 -5.80
C VAL A 66 15.53 13.13 -6.12
N SER A 67 15.16 13.14 -7.40
CA SER A 67 13.75 13.00 -7.81
C SER A 67 13.20 11.64 -7.44
N GLN A 68 13.94 10.57 -7.74
CA GLN A 68 13.57 9.20 -7.38
C GLN A 68 13.44 9.02 -5.87
N TYR A 69 14.42 9.48 -5.09
CA TYR A 69 14.39 9.36 -3.63
C TYR A 69 13.23 10.14 -3.00
N ARG A 70 12.94 11.34 -3.52
CA ARG A 70 11.80 12.14 -3.04
C ARG A 70 10.47 11.44 -3.36
N ALA A 71 10.31 10.91 -4.58
CA ALA A 71 9.12 10.18 -4.97
C ALA A 71 8.90 8.93 -4.08
N GLN A 72 9.96 8.15 -3.83
CA GLN A 72 9.90 6.99 -2.93
C GLN A 72 9.55 7.39 -1.49
N LYS A 73 10.15 8.45 -0.97
CA LYS A 73 9.88 8.94 0.39
C LYS A 73 8.46 9.50 0.53
N GLU A 74 7.94 10.13 -0.51
CA GLU A 74 6.57 10.64 -0.54
C GLU A 74 5.56 9.50 -0.62
N LEU A 75 5.81 8.49 -1.46
CA LEU A 75 5.00 7.28 -1.53
C LEU A 75 4.90 6.59 -0.17
N ALA A 76 6.05 6.31 0.47
CA ALA A 76 6.09 5.66 1.78
C ALA A 76 5.35 6.47 2.86
N ARG A 77 5.40 7.81 2.80
CA ARG A 77 4.64 8.67 3.73
C ARG A 77 3.13 8.61 3.48
N ASN A 78 2.72 8.54 2.22
CA ASN A 78 1.32 8.44 1.86
C ASN A 78 0.75 7.06 2.24
N GLU A 79 1.52 5.99 2.05
CA GLU A 79 1.17 4.63 2.47
C GLU A 79 1.02 4.55 3.99
N ASP A 80 1.98 5.08 4.76
CA ASP A 80 1.91 5.15 6.24
C ASP A 80 0.68 5.94 6.72
N LEU A 81 0.41 7.10 6.10
CA LEU A 81 -0.76 7.91 6.42
C LEU A 81 -2.07 7.19 6.07
N LEU A 82 -2.11 6.48 4.95
CA LEU A 82 -3.27 5.68 4.53
C LEU A 82 -3.53 4.57 5.56
N ALA A 83 -2.52 3.76 5.87
CA ALA A 83 -2.61 2.66 6.84
C ALA A 83 -3.08 3.16 8.22
N PHE A 84 -2.52 4.27 8.71
CA PHE A 84 -2.95 4.87 9.97
C PHE A 84 -4.41 5.33 9.94
N THR A 85 -4.83 5.98 8.86
CA THR A 85 -6.21 6.47 8.70
C THR A 85 -7.21 5.32 8.60
N GLU A 86 -6.86 4.27 7.86
CA GLU A 86 -7.64 3.03 7.72
C GLU A 86 -7.83 2.32 9.05
N GLN A 87 -6.74 2.17 9.82
CA GLN A 87 -6.78 1.57 11.15
C GLN A 87 -7.70 2.35 12.10
N LEU A 88 -7.58 3.69 12.12
CA LEU A 88 -8.44 4.54 12.97
C LEU A 88 -9.93 4.45 12.56
N ALA A 89 -10.21 4.43 11.27
CA ALA A 89 -11.57 4.36 10.75
C ALA A 89 -12.16 2.94 10.76
N LYS A 90 -11.32 1.92 11.04
CA LYS A 90 -11.59 0.49 10.89
C LYS A 90 -12.13 0.16 9.51
N THR A 91 -11.46 0.67 8.48
CA THR A 91 -11.86 0.54 7.09
C THR A 91 -10.69 0.09 6.24
N GLY A 92 -10.97 -0.52 5.10
CA GLY A 92 -10.00 -0.83 4.07
C GLY A 92 -10.57 -0.61 2.68
N GLY A 93 -9.68 -0.47 1.70
CA GLY A 93 -10.00 -0.43 0.28
C GLY A 93 -9.78 -1.79 -0.39
N TRP A 94 -10.53 -2.04 -1.45
CA TRP A 94 -10.36 -3.21 -2.30
C TRP A 94 -10.60 -2.85 -3.76
N ASN A 95 -9.92 -3.57 -4.66
CA ASN A 95 -10.06 -3.48 -6.10
C ASN A 95 -10.02 -4.89 -6.69
N PHE A 96 -10.92 -5.20 -7.62
CA PHE A 96 -10.90 -6.41 -8.41
C PHE A 96 -10.83 -6.03 -9.89
N ASP A 97 -9.73 -6.39 -10.52
CA ASP A 97 -9.48 -6.20 -11.94
C ASP A 97 -10.12 -7.35 -12.72
N ILE A 98 -10.99 -7.02 -13.67
CA ILE A 98 -11.79 -8.02 -14.40
C ILE A 98 -10.97 -8.69 -15.50
N GLU A 99 -10.04 -7.96 -16.11
CA GLU A 99 -9.21 -8.48 -17.21
C GLU A 99 -8.19 -9.50 -16.72
N THR A 100 -7.50 -9.16 -15.63
CA THR A 100 -6.47 -10.00 -15.02
C THR A 100 -7.02 -11.00 -14.01
N GLY A 101 -8.19 -10.71 -13.42
CA GLY A 101 -8.74 -11.45 -12.29
C GLY A 101 -8.02 -11.18 -10.96
N GLU A 102 -7.10 -10.21 -10.93
CA GLU A 102 -6.35 -9.85 -9.72
C GLU A 102 -7.23 -9.10 -8.72
N THR A 103 -7.06 -9.43 -7.44
CA THR A 103 -7.63 -8.67 -6.32
C THR A 103 -6.51 -7.92 -5.62
N ARG A 104 -6.71 -6.64 -5.33
CA ARG A 104 -5.79 -5.81 -4.56
C ARG A 104 -6.51 -5.23 -3.37
N TRP A 105 -5.92 -5.40 -2.20
CA TRP A 105 -6.43 -4.91 -0.92
C TRP A 105 -5.44 -3.96 -0.29
N THR A 106 -5.97 -2.98 0.45
CA THR A 106 -5.15 -2.23 1.40
C THR A 106 -5.03 -3.00 2.71
N ASP A 107 -4.05 -2.62 3.54
CA ASP A 107 -3.82 -3.20 4.86
C ASP A 107 -5.08 -3.22 5.73
N GLY A 108 -5.91 -2.19 5.64
CA GLY A 108 -7.19 -2.15 6.35
C GLY A 108 -8.15 -3.29 6.00
N THR A 109 -8.15 -3.73 4.74
CA THR A 109 -9.02 -4.85 4.30
C THR A 109 -8.47 -6.17 4.82
N TYR A 110 -7.15 -6.41 4.71
CA TYR A 110 -6.51 -7.59 5.31
C TYR A 110 -6.79 -7.68 6.81
N ALA A 111 -6.65 -6.55 7.54
CA ALA A 111 -6.92 -6.49 8.97
C ALA A 111 -8.38 -6.80 9.34
N ILE A 112 -9.37 -6.40 8.53
CA ILE A 112 -10.79 -6.73 8.75
C ILE A 112 -11.04 -8.24 8.58
N TYR A 113 -10.33 -8.86 7.64
CA TYR A 113 -10.42 -10.30 7.38
C TYR A 113 -9.56 -11.15 8.34
N GLY A 114 -8.69 -10.53 9.14
CA GLY A 114 -7.75 -11.23 10.03
C GLY A 114 -6.55 -11.84 9.28
N LEU A 115 -6.17 -11.26 8.16
CA LEU A 115 -5.10 -11.78 7.30
C LEU A 115 -3.84 -10.93 7.43
N GLU A 116 -2.70 -11.56 7.15
CA GLU A 116 -1.44 -10.85 6.95
C GLU A 116 -1.49 -10.05 5.64
N PRO A 117 -0.78 -8.90 5.56
CA PRO A 117 -0.60 -8.19 4.31
C PRO A 117 -0.07 -9.11 3.21
N ASP A 118 -0.49 -8.84 1.97
CA ASP A 118 -0.12 -9.60 0.76
C ASP A 118 -0.58 -11.07 0.72
N ALA A 119 -1.53 -11.47 1.57
CA ALA A 119 -2.17 -12.77 1.44
C ALA A 119 -2.87 -12.92 0.07
N GLU A 120 -2.49 -13.94 -0.70
CA GLU A 120 -3.09 -14.19 -2.01
C GLU A 120 -4.49 -14.79 -1.84
N LEU A 121 -5.51 -14.04 -2.27
CA LEU A 121 -6.91 -14.47 -2.26
C LEU A 121 -7.59 -14.13 -3.57
N THR A 122 -8.31 -15.11 -4.10
CA THR A 122 -9.26 -14.89 -5.17
C THR A 122 -10.50 -14.17 -4.64
N LYS A 123 -11.22 -13.48 -5.52
CA LYS A 123 -12.54 -12.90 -5.23
C LYS A 123 -13.49 -13.93 -4.61
N GLN A 124 -13.45 -15.18 -5.08
CA GLN A 124 -14.31 -16.25 -4.59
C GLN A 124 -13.96 -16.62 -3.15
N GLU A 125 -12.67 -16.78 -2.83
CA GLU A 125 -12.22 -17.07 -1.47
C GLU A 125 -12.59 -15.93 -0.52
N ALA A 126 -12.43 -14.67 -0.94
CA ALA A 126 -12.85 -13.51 -0.17
C ALA A 126 -14.36 -13.48 0.16
N ILE A 127 -15.21 -14.01 -0.73
CA ILE A 127 -16.65 -14.13 -0.49
C ILE A 127 -16.96 -15.20 0.56
N GLU A 128 -16.13 -16.23 0.70
CA GLU A 128 -16.38 -17.32 1.66
C GLU A 128 -16.18 -16.89 3.12
N PHE A 129 -15.48 -15.79 3.39
CA PHE A 129 -15.42 -15.17 4.72
C PHE A 129 -16.76 -14.55 5.15
N TYR A 130 -17.67 -14.22 4.22
CA TYR A 130 -19.00 -13.77 4.61
C TYR A 130 -19.78 -14.91 5.28
N HIS A 131 -20.62 -14.56 6.26
CA HIS A 131 -21.51 -15.51 6.92
C HIS A 131 -22.33 -16.28 5.86
N PRO A 132 -22.55 -17.60 5.99
CA PRO A 132 -23.19 -18.43 4.97
C PRO A 132 -24.50 -17.85 4.40
N ASP A 133 -25.35 -17.28 5.24
CA ASP A 133 -26.60 -16.62 4.85
C ASP A 133 -26.39 -15.39 3.94
N ASP A 134 -25.28 -14.68 4.11
CA ASP A 134 -24.99 -13.39 3.49
C ASP A 134 -24.17 -13.56 2.19
N ARG A 135 -23.54 -14.73 1.97
CA ARG A 135 -22.72 -15.05 0.78
C ARG A 135 -23.49 -14.91 -0.53
N SER A 136 -24.75 -15.34 -0.55
CA SER A 136 -25.59 -15.27 -1.74
C SER A 136 -25.85 -13.83 -2.18
N GLU A 137 -26.06 -12.94 -1.21
CA GLU A 137 -26.34 -11.53 -1.46
C GLU A 137 -25.11 -10.79 -1.96
N ILE A 138 -23.96 -10.93 -1.28
CA ILE A 138 -22.73 -10.25 -1.74
C ILE A 138 -22.29 -10.74 -3.12
N ARG A 139 -22.41 -12.04 -3.41
CA ARG A 139 -22.11 -12.60 -4.74
C ARG A 139 -23.00 -11.98 -5.81
N ARG A 140 -24.29 -11.81 -5.52
CA ARG A 140 -25.26 -11.18 -6.44
C ARG A 140 -24.94 -9.70 -6.67
N LEU A 141 -24.60 -8.95 -5.62
CA LEU A 141 -24.25 -7.53 -5.71
C LEU A 141 -22.96 -7.31 -6.51
N VAL A 142 -21.90 -8.06 -6.19
CA VAL A 142 -20.62 -8.02 -6.89
C VAL A 142 -20.79 -8.39 -8.37
N GLN A 143 -21.51 -9.48 -8.66
CA GLN A 143 -21.74 -9.91 -10.04
C GLN A 143 -22.52 -8.85 -10.83
N ARG A 144 -23.55 -8.26 -10.24
CA ARG A 144 -24.31 -7.18 -10.88
C ARG A 144 -23.44 -5.97 -11.16
N CYS A 145 -22.59 -5.58 -10.21
CA CYS A 145 -21.66 -4.47 -10.39
C CYS A 145 -20.71 -4.71 -11.58
N ILE A 146 -20.20 -5.94 -11.71
CA ILE A 146 -19.35 -6.34 -12.85
C ILE A 146 -20.14 -6.31 -14.17
N GLU A 147 -21.37 -6.82 -14.20
CA GLU A 147 -22.15 -6.96 -15.44
C GLU A 147 -22.78 -5.67 -15.94
N THR A 148 -23.30 -4.84 -15.02
CA THR A 148 -24.11 -3.66 -15.37
C THR A 148 -23.40 -2.35 -15.03
N GLY A 149 -22.43 -2.40 -14.11
CA GLY A 149 -21.80 -1.23 -13.53
C GLY A 149 -22.65 -0.52 -12.49
N GLU A 150 -23.73 -1.14 -12.01
CA GLU A 150 -24.53 -0.63 -10.90
C GLU A 150 -23.74 -0.73 -9.60
N SER A 151 -23.52 0.41 -8.95
CA SER A 151 -22.88 0.47 -7.64
C SER A 151 -23.75 -0.15 -6.55
N TYR A 152 -23.14 -0.67 -5.49
CA TYR A 152 -23.87 -1.24 -4.35
C TYR A 152 -23.31 -0.74 -3.00
N GLU A 153 -24.16 -0.79 -1.97
CA GLU A 153 -23.77 -0.73 -0.56
C GLU A 153 -24.54 -1.84 0.18
N ALA A 154 -23.86 -2.58 1.06
CA ALA A 154 -24.45 -3.63 1.86
C ALA A 154 -23.89 -3.63 3.28
N THR A 155 -24.72 -4.02 4.25
CA THR A 155 -24.30 -4.33 5.60
C THR A 155 -24.49 -5.82 5.83
N LEU A 156 -23.39 -6.54 6.04
CA LEU A 156 -23.34 -7.99 6.05
C LEU A 156 -22.48 -8.46 7.23
N ARG A 157 -22.54 -9.76 7.53
CA ARG A 157 -21.70 -10.41 8.52
C ARG A 157 -20.50 -11.07 7.84
N LEU A 158 -19.33 -10.87 8.44
CA LEU A 158 -18.06 -11.48 8.05
C LEU A 158 -17.54 -12.30 9.22
N ILE A 159 -16.94 -13.45 8.95
CA ILE A 159 -16.25 -14.30 9.91
C ILE A 159 -14.78 -14.22 9.55
N ASP A 160 -13.95 -13.62 10.40
CA ASP A 160 -12.52 -13.50 10.16
C ASP A 160 -11.78 -14.83 10.38
N THR A 161 -10.46 -14.84 10.15
CA THR A 161 -9.60 -16.01 10.36
C THR A 161 -9.54 -16.51 11.82
N ASP A 162 -9.92 -15.66 12.79
CA ASP A 162 -10.00 -15.99 14.21
C ASP A 162 -11.41 -16.46 14.64
N ASP A 163 -12.25 -16.83 13.67
CA ASP A 163 -13.66 -17.21 13.82
C ASP A 163 -14.54 -16.13 14.51
N GLN A 164 -14.11 -14.86 14.48
CA GLN A 164 -14.87 -13.75 15.07
C GLN A 164 -15.89 -13.21 14.09
N LEU A 165 -17.13 -13.07 14.56
CA LEU A 165 -18.20 -12.44 13.81
C LEU A 165 -18.05 -10.91 13.82
N ARG A 166 -17.88 -10.33 12.64
CA ARG A 166 -17.83 -8.89 12.40
C ARG A 166 -19.03 -8.44 11.59
N TRP A 167 -19.63 -7.31 11.98
CA TRP A 167 -20.54 -6.59 11.10
C TRP A 167 -19.73 -5.66 10.21
N VAL A 168 -19.84 -5.85 8.90
CA VAL A 168 -19.13 -5.03 7.92
C VAL A 168 -20.12 -4.27 7.05
N ARG A 169 -19.78 -3.01 6.75
CA ARG A 169 -20.41 -2.26 5.67
C ARG A 169 -19.45 -2.26 4.49
N THR A 170 -19.91 -2.72 3.35
CA THR A 170 -19.11 -2.76 2.12
C THR A 170 -19.86 -2.08 0.98
N ASN A 171 -19.15 -1.36 0.14
CA ASN A 171 -19.68 -0.73 -1.07
C ASN A 171 -18.78 -1.04 -2.25
N GLY A 172 -19.33 -1.06 -3.45
CA GLY A 172 -18.57 -1.27 -4.69
C GLY A 172 -19.10 -0.43 -5.84
N GLU A 173 -18.19 0.03 -6.69
CA GLU A 173 -18.47 0.76 -7.92
C GLU A 173 -17.61 0.22 -9.08
N ALA A 174 -18.13 0.34 -10.30
CA ALA A 174 -17.42 -0.06 -11.51
C ALA A 174 -16.49 1.04 -12.02
N ILE A 175 -15.29 0.64 -12.42
CA ILE A 175 -14.31 1.46 -13.14
C ILE A 175 -14.51 1.17 -14.63
N ARG A 176 -14.66 2.24 -15.42
CA ARG A 176 -14.85 2.15 -16.86
C ARG A 176 -13.67 2.74 -17.62
N GLU A 177 -13.23 2.03 -18.64
CA GLU A 177 -12.28 2.52 -19.64
C GLU A 177 -12.88 2.35 -21.03
N ASN A 178 -12.88 3.42 -21.84
CA ASN A 178 -13.46 3.44 -23.18
C ASN A 178 -14.93 2.96 -23.29
N GLY A 179 -15.68 2.99 -22.17
CA GLY A 179 -17.07 2.56 -22.09
C GLY A 179 -17.28 1.17 -21.50
N ASP A 180 -16.22 0.35 -21.46
CA ASP A 180 -16.23 -1.00 -20.94
C ASP A 180 -15.87 -1.02 -19.46
N ILE A 181 -16.45 -1.96 -18.70
CA ILE A 181 -16.15 -2.15 -17.27
C ILE A 181 -14.89 -3.00 -17.16
N VAL A 182 -13.80 -2.42 -16.68
CA VAL A 182 -12.49 -3.07 -16.60
C VAL A 182 -12.14 -3.55 -15.19
N ALA A 183 -12.74 -2.93 -14.18
CA ALA A 183 -12.54 -3.29 -12.78
C ALA A 183 -13.73 -2.86 -11.92
N ILE A 184 -13.78 -3.37 -10.70
CA ILE A 184 -14.63 -2.85 -9.63
C ILE A 184 -13.77 -2.50 -8.42
N ARG A 185 -14.11 -1.43 -7.71
CA ARG A 185 -13.42 -1.04 -6.47
C ARG A 185 -14.41 -0.66 -5.40
N GLY A 186 -13.94 -0.61 -4.16
CA GLY A 186 -14.79 -0.27 -3.04
C GLY A 186 -14.04 -0.12 -1.74
N ALA A 187 -14.83 0.05 -0.68
CA ALA A 187 -14.34 0.03 0.68
C ALA A 187 -15.13 -0.99 1.51
N ILE A 188 -14.50 -1.48 2.57
CA ILE A 188 -15.12 -2.29 3.60
C ILE A 188 -14.79 -1.69 4.96
N ARG A 189 -15.79 -1.58 5.84
CA ARG A 189 -15.66 -0.99 7.16
C ARG A 189 -16.23 -1.90 8.22
N ASP A 190 -15.47 -2.16 9.28
CA ASP A 190 -15.96 -2.83 10.48
C ASP A 190 -16.83 -1.87 11.30
N ILE A 191 -18.10 -2.22 11.43
CA ILE A 191 -19.13 -1.50 12.19
C ILE A 191 -19.66 -2.33 13.37
N THR A 192 -18.92 -3.35 13.81
CA THR A 192 -19.30 -4.26 14.90
C THR A 192 -19.60 -3.50 16.19
N GLU A 193 -18.72 -2.57 16.57
CA GLU A 193 -18.91 -1.77 17.79
C GLU A 193 -20.11 -0.83 17.69
N LEU A 194 -20.39 -0.30 16.49
CA LEU A 194 -21.60 0.49 16.24
C LEU A 194 -22.85 -0.37 16.43
N LYS A 195 -22.87 -1.58 15.89
CA LYS A 195 -24.00 -2.52 16.04
C LYS A 195 -24.24 -2.93 17.49
N LYS A 196 -23.19 -3.26 18.24
CA LYS A 196 -23.29 -3.56 19.68
C LYS A 196 -23.87 -2.37 20.45
N SER A 197 -23.43 -1.16 20.15
CA SER A 197 -23.97 0.05 20.79
C SER A 197 -25.45 0.29 20.45
N GLU A 198 -25.87 0.08 19.19
CA GLU A 198 -27.27 0.19 18.77
C GLU A 198 -28.15 -0.84 19.49
N GLU A 199 -27.67 -2.06 19.66
CA GLU A 199 -28.38 -3.12 20.37
C GLU A 199 -28.55 -2.80 21.85
N HIS A 200 -27.48 -2.36 22.53
CA HIS A 200 -27.54 -1.97 23.93
C HIS A 200 -28.59 -0.88 24.18
N ILE A 201 -28.65 0.15 23.31
CA ILE A 201 -29.64 1.21 23.39
C ILE A 201 -31.06 0.66 23.20
N LYS A 202 -31.27 -0.22 22.21
CA LYS A 202 -32.58 -0.85 21.96
C LYS A 202 -33.06 -1.69 23.14
N THR A 203 -32.19 -2.46 23.78
CA THR A 203 -32.54 -3.22 25.00
C THR A 203 -32.80 -2.32 26.20
N ALA A 204 -32.07 -1.21 26.36
CA ALA A 204 -32.29 -0.27 27.46
C ALA A 204 -33.57 0.56 27.31
N GLN A 205 -34.11 0.70 26.09
CA GLN A 205 -35.35 1.44 25.80
C GLN A 205 -36.61 0.57 25.79
N LYS A 206 -36.50 -0.76 25.92
CA LYS A 206 -37.68 -1.60 26.15
C LYS A 206 -38.17 -1.35 27.58
N PRO A 207 -39.40 -0.83 27.79
CA PRO A 207 -39.95 -0.70 29.12
C PRO A 207 -39.98 -2.08 29.78
N THR A 208 -39.49 -2.16 31.01
CA THR A 208 -39.77 -3.29 31.89
C THR A 208 -41.27 -3.25 32.16
N ASP A 209 -42.04 -4.13 31.50
CA ASP A 209 -43.43 -4.43 31.85
C ASP A 209 -43.49 -5.11 33.24
#